data_AF-A0A3D5ANR2-F1
#
_entry.id   AF-A0A3D5ANR2-F1
#
_cell.length_a   1.000
_cell.length_b   1.000
_cell.length_c   1.000
_cell.angle_alpha   90.00
_cell.angle_beta   90.00
_cell.angle_gamma   90.00
#
_symmetry.space_group_name_H-M   'P 1'
#
loop_
_entity.id
_entity.type
_entity.pdbx_description
1 polymer ?
#
loop_
_entity_poly.entity_id
_entity_poly.type
_entity_poly.pdbx_seq_one_letter_code
_entity_poly.pdbx_strand_id
1 'polypeptide(L)'
;MSDTELETVRPALTLQQRSALGAVWTFLFVHGRWPTFGELDRELYRTLDTEVGEVLPQAPPGMLHGVPHGYTGQHIEDSREIGLTVAAIIELGVGAAELQMFIKLIHVAVDLERSFEPVLPHDRPVLTAQLAATELGLDPDDPDGMLSRLASILFVEQWGWNSAGEHRGTSWSFQIGPEVRKFRGIQTISDYWDLRPKFWQDNAQVPPQPQPARFAQPVAAAAESPANQIPLADLAQIFIAIAVAVGSFAFGWTGVRTGSCLAGGLAALGLVHARRRGFGWSSARVLAFLAMITSASALFVIALFKLRPRDDDPEVTALPTTT
;
A
#
# COMPACT_ATOMS: atom_id res chain seq x y z
N MET A 1 -44.01 -9.51 12.71
CA MET A 1 -42.62 -9.24 13.13
C MET A 1 -42.44 -7.75 13.04
N SER A 2 -42.44 -7.10 14.20
CA SER A 2 -42.42 -5.66 14.36
C SER A 2 -40.99 -5.15 14.14
N ASP A 3 -40.81 -3.97 13.55
CA ASP A 3 -39.49 -3.31 13.37
C ASP A 3 -38.70 -3.15 14.69
N THR A 4 -39.34 -3.34 15.83
CA THR A 4 -38.76 -3.29 17.18
C THR A 4 -37.93 -4.54 17.55
N GLU A 5 -38.11 -5.69 16.91
CA GLU A 5 -37.34 -6.92 17.25
C GLU A 5 -36.07 -7.12 16.40
N LEU A 6 -35.88 -6.31 15.35
CA LEU A 6 -34.66 -6.29 14.53
C LEU A 6 -33.71 -5.15 14.90
N GLU A 7 -33.97 -4.43 16.01
CA GLU A 7 -32.93 -3.70 16.75
C GLU A 7 -32.02 -4.69 17.51
N THR A 8 -31.67 -5.78 16.82
CA THR A 8 -30.72 -6.81 17.19
C THR A 8 -29.34 -6.20 17.37
N VAL A 9 -29.04 -5.88 18.63
CA VAL A 9 -27.73 -6.00 19.31
C VAL A 9 -26.54 -5.57 18.45
N ARG A 10 -26.50 -4.30 18.04
CA ARG A 10 -25.20 -3.68 17.74
C ARG A 10 -24.52 -3.42 19.08
N PRO A 11 -23.31 -3.95 19.35
CA PRO A 11 -22.61 -3.66 20.58
C PRO A 11 -22.36 -2.15 20.65
N ALA A 12 -22.93 -1.50 21.66
CA ALA A 12 -22.76 -0.07 21.85
C ALA A 12 -21.28 0.25 22.12
N LEU A 13 -20.72 1.19 21.36
CA LEU A 13 -19.37 1.69 21.60
C LEU A 13 -19.29 2.38 22.96
N THR A 14 -18.26 2.06 23.74
CA THR A 14 -17.95 2.83 24.94
C THR A 14 -17.53 4.25 24.57
N LEU A 15 -17.59 5.18 25.54
CA LEU A 15 -17.15 6.56 25.30
C LEU A 15 -15.68 6.62 24.85
N GLN A 16 -14.79 5.83 25.47
CA GLN A 16 -13.37 5.76 25.09
C GLN A 16 -13.18 5.23 23.67
N GLN A 17 -13.92 4.17 23.29
CA GLN A 17 -13.86 3.65 21.92
C GLN A 17 -14.36 4.68 20.91
N ARG A 18 -15.49 5.34 21.19
CA ARG A 18 -16.04 6.40 20.34
C ARG A 18 -15.04 7.55 20.16
N SER A 19 -14.37 7.97 21.23
CA SER A 19 -13.32 9.01 21.17
C SER A 19 -12.12 8.55 20.35
N ALA A 20 -11.64 7.32 20.54
CA ALA A 20 -10.50 6.80 19.79
C ALA A 20 -10.81 6.67 18.30
N LEU A 21 -11.96 6.09 17.93
CA LEU A 21 -12.40 6.02 16.53
C LEU A 21 -12.65 7.41 15.94
N GLY A 22 -13.19 8.35 16.72
CA GLY A 22 -13.35 9.74 16.33
C GLY A 22 -12.03 10.46 16.03
N ALA A 23 -10.96 10.14 16.78
CA ALA A 23 -9.62 10.65 16.51
C ALA A 23 -9.05 10.11 15.20
N VAL A 24 -9.28 8.82 14.87
CA VAL A 24 -8.91 8.24 13.56
C VAL A 24 -9.61 8.99 12.42
N TRP A 25 -10.92 9.23 12.55
CA TRP A 25 -11.67 10.00 11.55
C TRP A 25 -11.15 11.42 11.39
N THR A 26 -10.91 12.11 12.52
CA THR A 26 -10.40 13.48 12.52
C THR A 26 -9.04 13.56 11.84
N PHE A 27 -8.17 12.59 12.08
CA PHE A 27 -6.87 12.51 11.43
C PHE A 27 -6.99 12.36 9.91
N LEU A 28 -7.87 11.47 9.43
CA LEU A 28 -8.18 11.34 8.00
C LEU A 28 -8.68 12.66 7.41
N PHE A 29 -9.57 13.34 8.12
CA PHE A 29 -10.15 14.59 7.65
C PHE A 29 -9.11 15.70 7.49
N VAL A 30 -8.15 15.79 8.42
CA VAL A 30 -7.12 16.82 8.43
C VAL A 30 -5.96 16.52 7.49
N HIS A 31 -5.60 15.24 7.32
CA HIS A 31 -4.35 14.85 6.63
C HIS A 31 -4.57 14.06 5.33
N GLY A 32 -5.82 13.82 4.93
CA GLY A 32 -6.15 13.05 3.73
C GLY A 32 -5.77 11.57 3.78
N ARG A 33 -5.19 11.07 4.87
CA ARG A 33 -4.75 9.67 5.05
C ARG A 33 -5.10 9.13 6.42
N TRP A 34 -5.11 7.81 6.54
CA TRP A 34 -5.22 7.17 7.84
C TRP A 34 -3.97 7.42 8.71
N PRO A 35 -4.13 7.54 10.05
CA PRO A 35 -3.01 7.63 10.98
C PRO A 35 -2.28 6.29 11.08
N THR A 36 -1.00 6.33 11.44
CA THR A 36 -0.33 5.13 11.97
C THR A 36 -0.68 4.92 13.45
N PHE A 37 -0.48 3.71 13.95
CA PHE A 37 -0.71 3.37 15.35
C PHE A 37 0.08 4.29 16.29
N GLY A 38 1.36 4.53 16.02
CA GLY A 38 2.20 5.39 16.86
C GLY A 38 1.81 6.88 16.81
N GLU A 39 1.22 7.36 15.72
CA GLU A 39 0.67 8.73 15.65
C GLU A 39 -0.57 8.85 16.54
N LEU A 40 -1.47 7.88 16.42
CA LEU A 40 -2.72 7.84 17.16
C LEU A 40 -2.49 7.63 18.67
N ASP A 41 -1.57 6.73 19.04
CA ASP A 41 -1.20 6.44 20.42
C ASP A 41 -0.68 7.70 21.14
N ARG A 42 0.26 8.42 20.53
CA ARG A 42 0.79 9.67 21.08
C ARG A 42 -0.26 10.75 21.21
N GLU A 43 -1.16 10.88 20.23
CA GLU A 43 -2.21 11.89 20.25
C GLU A 43 -3.21 11.64 21.39
N LEU A 44 -3.69 10.41 21.51
CA LEU A 44 -4.70 10.03 22.51
C LEU A 44 -4.12 9.96 23.92
N TYR A 45 -2.86 9.55 24.07
CA TYR A 45 -2.16 9.64 25.36
C TYR A 45 -2.06 11.10 25.82
N ARG A 46 -1.66 12.02 24.92
CA ARG A 46 -1.49 13.44 25.26
C ARG A 46 -2.81 14.15 25.57
N THR A 47 -3.87 13.84 24.83
CA THR A 47 -5.14 14.59 24.89
C THR A 47 -6.16 14.01 25.85
N LEU A 48 -6.19 12.69 26.00
CA LEU A 48 -7.22 11.96 26.73
C LEU A 48 -6.67 11.01 27.80
N ASP A 49 -5.34 10.97 28.02
CA ASP A 49 -4.69 10.03 28.95
C ASP A 49 -5.15 8.57 28.70
N THR A 50 -5.22 8.19 27.43
CA THR A 50 -5.79 6.91 26.98
C THR A 50 -4.74 6.10 26.24
N GLU A 51 -4.55 4.84 26.66
CA GLU A 51 -3.67 3.87 25.99
C GLU A 51 -4.38 3.22 24.79
N VAL A 52 -3.94 3.55 23.58
CA VAL A 52 -4.63 3.13 22.34
C VAL A 52 -4.53 1.63 22.11
N GLY A 53 -3.41 1.03 22.55
CA GLY A 53 -3.20 -0.41 22.53
C GLY A 53 -4.21 -1.20 23.37
N GLU A 54 -4.82 -0.59 24.38
CA GLU A 54 -5.87 -1.22 25.18
C GLU A 54 -7.26 -1.00 24.60
N VAL A 55 -7.52 0.19 24.04
CA VAL A 55 -8.86 0.58 23.58
C VAL A 55 -9.23 0.01 22.21
N LEU A 56 -8.34 0.11 21.22
CA LEU A 56 -8.68 -0.27 19.84
C LEU A 56 -8.98 -1.77 19.67
N PRO A 57 -8.24 -2.72 20.29
CA PRO A 57 -8.55 -4.14 20.15
C PRO A 57 -9.90 -4.55 20.75
N GLN A 58 -10.50 -3.71 21.60
CA GLN A 58 -11.82 -3.92 22.17
C GLN A 58 -12.95 -3.40 21.28
N ALA A 59 -12.64 -2.66 20.21
CA ALA A 59 -13.65 -2.19 19.27
C ALA A 59 -14.36 -3.39 18.62
N PRO A 60 -15.67 -3.29 18.35
CA PRO A 60 -16.41 -4.35 17.67
C PRO A 60 -15.74 -4.79 16.35
N PRO A 61 -15.70 -6.10 16.08
CA PRO A 61 -15.09 -6.60 14.86
C PRO A 61 -15.68 -5.99 13.59
N GLY A 62 -14.79 -5.69 12.64
CA GLY A 62 -15.16 -5.12 11.35
C GLY A 62 -15.38 -3.61 11.36
N MET A 63 -15.07 -2.92 12.47
CA MET A 63 -15.03 -1.45 12.56
C MET A 63 -13.67 -0.87 12.13
N LEU A 64 -12.58 -1.56 12.44
CA LEU A 64 -11.22 -1.11 12.21
C LEU A 64 -10.48 -1.97 11.18
N HIS A 65 -9.62 -1.31 10.41
CA HIS A 65 -8.55 -1.93 9.63
C HIS A 65 -7.21 -1.73 10.34
N GLY A 66 -6.29 -2.69 10.17
CA GLY A 66 -4.95 -2.64 10.75
C GLY A 66 -4.86 -3.07 12.22
N VAL A 67 -6.00 -3.35 12.87
CA VAL A 67 -6.05 -3.85 14.25
C VAL A 67 -6.42 -5.34 14.27
N PRO A 68 -5.57 -6.22 14.82
CA PRO A 68 -5.92 -7.63 15.00
C PRO A 68 -7.05 -7.76 16.04
N HIS A 69 -8.09 -8.51 15.70
CA HIS A 69 -9.22 -8.75 16.60
C HIS A 69 -9.08 -10.10 17.31
N GLY A 70 -9.49 -10.19 18.56
CA GLY A 70 -9.61 -11.45 19.30
C GLY A 70 -8.33 -12.00 19.94
N TYR A 71 -7.19 -11.29 19.84
CA TYR A 71 -5.96 -11.64 20.55
C TYR A 71 -5.47 -10.48 21.42
N THR A 72 -5.77 -10.56 22.71
CA THR A 72 -5.17 -9.65 23.71
C THR A 72 -3.67 -9.94 23.81
N GLY A 73 -2.84 -8.91 23.64
CA GLY A 73 -1.37 -8.99 23.77
C GLY A 73 -0.59 -9.10 22.46
N GLN A 74 -1.22 -9.03 21.29
CA GLN A 74 -0.46 -8.80 20.05
C GLN A 74 0.00 -7.34 20.00
N HIS A 75 1.31 -7.15 19.87
CA HIS A 75 1.91 -5.85 19.64
C HIS A 75 1.49 -5.33 18.24
N ILE A 76 0.87 -4.16 18.20
CA ILE A 76 0.60 -3.43 16.96
C ILE A 76 1.82 -2.58 16.67
N GLU A 77 2.42 -2.77 15.50
CA GLU A 77 3.60 -1.99 15.08
C GLU A 77 3.25 -0.50 14.96
N ASP A 78 4.12 0.39 15.45
CA ASP A 78 3.93 1.86 15.39
C ASP A 78 3.65 2.39 13.97
N SER A 79 4.21 1.74 12.95
CA SER A 79 4.05 2.10 11.54
C SER A 79 2.78 1.53 10.89
N ARG A 80 2.02 0.69 11.60
CA ARG A 80 0.79 0.10 11.08
C ARG A 80 -0.25 1.20 10.90
N GLU A 81 -0.79 1.31 9.69
CA GLU A 81 -1.89 2.21 9.39
C GLU A 81 -3.20 1.70 10.01
N ILE A 82 -3.95 2.60 10.65
CA ILE A 82 -5.21 2.32 11.35
C ILE A 82 -6.33 3.07 10.65
N GLY A 83 -7.20 2.33 9.97
CA GLY A 83 -8.28 2.90 9.16
C GLY A 83 -9.68 2.57 9.70
N LEU A 84 -10.63 3.47 9.44
CA LEU A 84 -12.05 3.20 9.72
C LEU A 84 -12.70 2.51 8.52
N THR A 85 -13.47 1.47 8.81
CA THR A 85 -14.41 0.91 7.85
C THR A 85 -15.66 1.79 7.73
N VAL A 86 -16.45 1.57 6.69
CA VAL A 86 -17.78 2.19 6.50
C VAL A 86 -18.68 1.93 7.72
N ALA A 87 -18.56 0.77 8.37
CA ALA A 87 -19.31 0.45 9.59
C ALA A 87 -19.09 1.48 10.70
N ALA A 88 -17.82 1.79 10.96
CA ALA A 88 -17.42 2.69 12.02
C ALA A 88 -17.82 4.13 11.71
N ILE A 89 -17.69 4.55 10.45
CA ILE A 89 -18.07 5.90 10.01
C ILE A 89 -19.58 6.13 10.24
N ILE A 90 -20.43 5.15 9.89
CA ILE A 90 -21.87 5.20 10.15
C ILE A 90 -22.17 5.26 11.65
N GLU A 91 -21.54 4.39 12.44
CA GLU A 91 -21.78 4.29 13.89
C GLU A 91 -21.36 5.57 14.64
N LEU A 92 -20.31 6.24 14.16
CA LEU A 92 -19.88 7.53 14.66
C LEU A 92 -20.80 8.68 14.24
N GLY A 93 -21.61 8.50 13.19
CA GLY A 93 -22.45 9.56 12.62
C GLY A 93 -21.65 10.66 11.92
N VAL A 94 -20.50 10.31 11.34
CA VAL A 94 -19.59 11.24 10.64
C VAL A 94 -19.49 10.91 9.15
N GLY A 95 -18.85 11.78 8.36
CA GLY A 95 -18.47 11.46 6.98
C GLY A 95 -19.61 11.27 5.99
N ALA A 96 -20.77 11.91 6.21
CA ALA A 96 -21.94 11.73 5.34
C ALA A 96 -21.65 12.06 3.86
N ALA A 97 -20.85 13.11 3.60
CA ALA A 97 -20.46 13.48 2.24
C ALA A 97 -19.53 12.43 1.61
N GLU A 98 -18.54 11.95 2.37
CA GLU A 98 -17.62 10.89 1.94
C GLU A 98 -18.39 9.59 1.65
N LEU A 99 -19.34 9.19 2.49
CA LEU A 99 -20.16 8.00 2.28
C LEU A 99 -21.05 8.12 1.05
N GLN A 100 -21.60 9.31 0.77
CA GLN A 100 -22.37 9.53 -0.45
C GLN A 100 -21.49 9.41 -1.70
N MET A 101 -20.29 10.00 -1.69
CA MET A 101 -19.35 9.92 -2.81
C MET A 101 -18.79 8.50 -2.97
N PHE A 102 -18.59 7.77 -1.87
CA PHE A 102 -18.23 6.36 -1.89
C PHE A 102 -19.26 5.54 -2.68
N ILE A 103 -20.56 5.69 -2.40
CA ILE A 103 -21.61 4.97 -3.14
C ILE A 103 -21.60 5.31 -4.63
N LYS A 104 -21.46 6.59 -4.99
CA LYS A 104 -21.33 7.01 -6.40
C LYS A 104 -20.13 6.34 -7.07
N LEU A 105 -19.00 6.26 -6.37
CA LEU A 105 -17.80 5.63 -6.90
C LEU A 105 -17.93 4.11 -7.06
N ILE A 106 -18.68 3.45 -6.17
CA ILE A 106 -19.04 2.04 -6.36
C ILE A 106 -19.88 1.86 -7.63
N HIS A 107 -20.81 2.78 -7.95
CA HIS A 107 -21.53 2.73 -9.23
C HIS A 107 -20.61 2.89 -10.43
N VAL A 108 -19.67 3.84 -10.39
CA VAL A 108 -18.64 4.01 -11.43
C VAL A 108 -17.86 2.71 -11.62
N ALA A 109 -17.47 2.05 -10.54
CA ALA A 109 -16.75 0.78 -10.61
C ALA A 109 -17.60 -0.36 -11.20
N VAL A 110 -18.90 -0.44 -10.87
CA VAL A 110 -19.83 -1.40 -11.47
C VAL A 110 -19.99 -1.16 -12.97
N ASP A 111 -20.18 0.09 -13.38
CA ASP A 111 -20.36 0.43 -14.79
C ASP A 111 -19.08 0.18 -15.59
N LEU A 112 -17.92 0.50 -15.00
CA LEU A 112 -16.62 0.19 -15.58
C LEU A 112 -16.47 -1.32 -15.80
N GLU A 113 -16.79 -2.14 -14.80
CA GLU A 113 -16.74 -3.61 -14.92
C GLU A 113 -17.72 -4.15 -15.97
N ARG A 114 -18.93 -3.61 -16.01
CA ARG A 114 -19.97 -4.02 -16.96
C ARG A 114 -19.59 -3.73 -18.42
N SER A 115 -18.95 -2.60 -18.67
CA SER A 115 -18.53 -2.17 -20.01
C SER A 115 -17.19 -2.77 -20.45
N PHE A 116 -16.49 -3.47 -19.56
CA PHE A 116 -15.14 -3.93 -19.80
C PHE A 116 -15.11 -5.14 -20.74
N GLU A 117 -14.44 -4.99 -21.87
CA GLU A 117 -14.15 -6.07 -22.82
C GLU A 117 -12.66 -6.48 -22.69
N PRO A 118 -12.35 -7.63 -22.07
CA PRO A 118 -10.96 -8.04 -21.84
C PRO A 118 -10.25 -8.36 -23.15
N VAL A 119 -9.05 -7.80 -23.34
CA VAL A 119 -8.18 -8.14 -24.49
C VAL A 119 -7.42 -9.44 -24.20
N LEU A 120 -6.96 -9.62 -22.97
CA LEU A 120 -6.32 -10.84 -22.46
C LEU A 120 -7.15 -11.48 -21.33
N PRO A 121 -7.01 -12.81 -21.10
CA PRO A 121 -7.83 -13.54 -20.11
C PRO A 121 -7.75 -12.99 -18.67
N HIS A 122 -6.64 -12.34 -18.32
CA HIS A 122 -6.37 -11.81 -16.99
C HIS A 122 -6.50 -10.29 -16.90
N ASP A 123 -6.88 -9.62 -17.99
CA ASP A 123 -7.10 -8.18 -17.94
C ASP A 123 -8.30 -7.89 -17.04
N ARG A 124 -8.23 -6.74 -16.37
CA ARG A 124 -9.25 -6.25 -15.46
C ARG A 124 -9.45 -4.76 -15.68
N PRO A 125 -10.68 -4.24 -15.49
CA PRO A 125 -10.92 -2.81 -15.51
C PRO A 125 -10.15 -2.13 -14.37
N VAL A 126 -9.64 -0.93 -14.64
CA VAL A 126 -8.86 -0.17 -13.66
C VAL A 126 -9.57 1.14 -13.35
N LEU A 127 -9.99 1.31 -12.10
CA LEU A 127 -10.46 2.59 -11.58
C LEU A 127 -9.26 3.40 -11.11
N THR A 128 -9.00 4.54 -11.73
CA THR A 128 -7.90 5.44 -11.36
C THR A 128 -8.43 6.68 -10.63
N ALA A 129 -7.55 7.35 -9.88
CA ALA A 129 -7.85 8.64 -9.27
C ALA A 129 -8.38 9.67 -10.28
N GLN A 130 -7.77 9.75 -11.46
CA GLN A 130 -8.19 10.68 -12.51
C GLN A 130 -9.59 10.38 -13.04
N LEU A 131 -9.92 9.11 -13.25
CA LEU A 131 -11.27 8.70 -13.65
C LEU A 131 -12.28 9.04 -12.56
N ALA A 132 -11.97 8.70 -11.30
CA ALA A 132 -12.82 9.01 -10.16
C ALA A 132 -13.06 10.53 -9.99
N ALA A 133 -12.01 11.34 -10.14
CA ALA A 133 -12.11 12.80 -10.09
C ALA A 133 -13.05 13.34 -11.19
N THR A 134 -12.91 12.81 -12.41
CA THR A 134 -13.74 13.20 -13.56
C THR A 134 -15.21 12.83 -13.35
N GLU A 135 -15.49 11.58 -12.97
CA GLU A 135 -16.86 11.07 -12.79
C GLU A 135 -17.58 11.72 -11.60
N LEU A 136 -16.84 12.10 -10.56
CA LEU A 136 -17.41 12.72 -9.36
C LEU A 136 -17.36 14.26 -9.37
N GLY A 137 -16.71 14.87 -10.37
CA GLY A 137 -16.50 16.32 -10.42
C GLY A 137 -15.64 16.85 -9.27
N LEU A 138 -14.59 16.13 -8.91
CA LEU A 138 -13.65 16.49 -7.83
C LEU A 138 -12.34 17.02 -8.40
N ASP A 139 -11.65 17.84 -7.61
CA ASP A 139 -10.31 18.32 -7.93
C ASP A 139 -9.28 17.19 -7.71
N PRO A 140 -8.55 16.73 -8.74
CA PRO A 140 -7.53 15.71 -8.59
C PRO A 140 -6.26 16.23 -7.91
N ASP A 141 -6.05 17.55 -7.82
CA ASP A 141 -4.80 18.15 -7.33
C ASP A 141 -4.86 18.54 -5.84
N ASP A 142 -6.00 18.34 -5.16
CA ASP A 142 -6.16 18.58 -3.73
C ASP A 142 -5.70 17.34 -2.91
N PRO A 143 -4.50 17.34 -2.30
CA PRO A 143 -3.92 16.17 -1.64
C PRO A 143 -4.65 15.78 -0.36
N ASP A 144 -5.35 16.72 0.28
CA ASP A 144 -6.11 16.50 1.53
C ASP A 144 -7.63 16.50 1.27
N GLY A 145 -8.02 16.61 -0.02
CA GLY A 145 -9.38 16.75 -0.47
C GLY A 145 -10.24 15.50 -0.37
N MET A 146 -11.48 15.63 -0.84
CA MET A 146 -12.46 14.54 -0.89
C MET A 146 -11.91 13.28 -1.59
N LEU A 147 -11.17 13.45 -2.69
CA LEU A 147 -10.62 12.33 -3.46
C LEU A 147 -9.61 11.50 -2.66
N SER A 148 -8.75 12.17 -1.89
CA SER A 148 -7.76 11.52 -1.02
C SER A 148 -8.45 10.72 0.10
N ARG A 149 -9.43 11.33 0.77
CA ARG A 149 -10.22 10.66 1.81
C ARG A 149 -11.02 9.47 1.28
N LEU A 150 -11.59 9.60 0.07
CA LEU A 150 -12.26 8.50 -0.60
C LEU A 150 -11.31 7.34 -0.90
N ALA A 151 -10.11 7.64 -1.40
CA ALA A 151 -9.09 6.63 -1.63
C ALA A 151 -8.83 5.84 -0.34
N SER A 152 -8.53 6.51 0.77
CA SER A 152 -8.32 5.88 2.07
C SER A 152 -9.48 4.97 2.51
N ILE A 153 -10.73 5.39 2.32
CA ILE A 153 -11.90 4.54 2.61
C ILE A 153 -11.94 3.30 1.69
N LEU A 154 -11.66 3.45 0.40
CA LEU A 154 -11.64 2.33 -0.57
C LEU A 154 -10.54 1.31 -0.29
N PHE A 155 -9.37 1.73 0.19
CA PHE A 155 -8.26 0.83 0.54
C PHE A 155 -8.59 -0.06 1.76
N VAL A 156 -9.40 0.46 2.68
CA VAL A 156 -9.86 -0.27 3.86
C VAL A 156 -11.00 -1.23 3.52
N GLU A 157 -11.87 -0.84 2.59
CA GLU A 157 -13.07 -1.59 2.23
C GLU A 157 -12.83 -2.66 1.17
N GLN A 158 -13.38 -3.86 1.39
CA GLN A 158 -13.38 -4.94 0.39
C GLN A 158 -14.65 -4.88 -0.46
N TRP A 159 -14.73 -3.88 -1.34
CA TRP A 159 -15.88 -3.63 -2.20
C TRP A 159 -15.80 -4.35 -3.58
N GLY A 160 -14.82 -5.23 -3.78
CA GLY A 160 -14.67 -6.03 -5.00
C GLY A 160 -13.49 -5.62 -5.89
N TRP A 161 -12.50 -4.93 -5.34
CA TRP A 161 -11.19 -4.79 -5.99
C TRP A 161 -10.29 -6.01 -5.70
N ASN A 162 -9.40 -6.32 -6.64
CA ASN A 162 -8.50 -7.49 -6.58
C ASN A 162 -7.05 -7.11 -6.36
N SER A 163 -6.65 -5.93 -6.84
CA SER A 163 -5.39 -5.30 -6.51
C SER A 163 -5.55 -3.80 -6.42
N ALA A 164 -4.68 -3.16 -5.65
CA ALA A 164 -4.62 -1.72 -5.51
C ALA A 164 -3.20 -1.25 -5.84
N GLY A 165 -3.10 -0.13 -6.55
CA GLY A 165 -1.87 0.58 -6.88
C GLY A 165 -1.51 1.62 -5.82
N GLU A 166 -0.53 2.47 -6.10
CA GLU A 166 0.10 3.33 -5.10
C GLU A 166 -0.90 4.23 -4.34
N HIS A 167 -0.81 4.21 -3.01
CA HIS A 167 -1.77 4.85 -2.09
C HIS A 167 -1.32 6.25 -1.62
N ARG A 168 -0.17 6.77 -2.09
CA ARG A 168 0.36 8.05 -1.62
C ARG A 168 0.09 9.18 -2.61
N GLY A 169 -0.67 10.17 -2.16
CA GLY A 169 -1.03 11.35 -2.95
C GLY A 169 -2.17 11.07 -3.93
N THR A 170 -2.12 11.72 -5.08
CA THR A 170 -3.23 11.79 -6.04
C THR A 170 -3.21 10.66 -7.08
N SER A 171 -2.30 9.70 -6.96
CA SER A 171 -2.01 8.69 -8.00
C SER A 171 -2.35 7.26 -7.56
N TRP A 172 -3.60 7.04 -7.17
CA TRP A 172 -4.10 5.71 -6.81
C TRP A 172 -4.88 5.02 -7.93
N SER A 173 -4.94 3.69 -7.87
CA SER A 173 -5.73 2.88 -8.79
C SER A 173 -6.21 1.57 -8.15
N PHE A 174 -7.32 1.03 -8.61
CA PHE A 174 -7.84 -0.28 -8.22
C PHE A 174 -8.14 -1.12 -9.46
N GLN A 175 -7.65 -2.37 -9.49
CA GLN A 175 -8.14 -3.36 -10.45
C GLN A 175 -9.43 -3.97 -9.90
N ILE A 176 -10.50 -3.87 -10.68
CA ILE A 176 -11.84 -4.28 -10.26
C ILE A 176 -12.10 -5.73 -10.67
N GLY A 177 -12.63 -6.52 -9.74
CA GLY A 177 -13.05 -7.89 -9.96
C GLY A 177 -14.56 -8.01 -10.21
N PRO A 178 -15.02 -9.18 -10.71
CA PRO A 178 -16.45 -9.45 -10.91
C PRO A 178 -17.29 -9.40 -9.63
N GLU A 179 -16.65 -9.44 -8.45
CA GLU A 179 -17.28 -9.33 -7.13
C GLU A 179 -18.01 -8.00 -6.94
N VAL A 180 -17.62 -6.94 -7.66
CA VAL A 180 -18.30 -5.63 -7.60
C VAL A 180 -19.75 -5.70 -8.09
N ARG A 181 -20.08 -6.66 -8.97
CA ARG A 181 -21.40 -6.79 -9.62
C ARG A 181 -22.56 -6.92 -8.64
N LYS A 182 -22.32 -7.45 -7.44
CA LYS A 182 -23.37 -7.56 -6.41
C LYS A 182 -23.89 -6.20 -5.97
N PHE A 183 -23.10 -5.14 -6.13
CA PHE A 183 -23.44 -3.78 -5.74
C PHE A 183 -24.21 -2.99 -6.81
N ARG A 184 -24.58 -3.59 -7.94
CA ARG A 184 -25.24 -2.88 -9.07
C ARG A 184 -26.53 -2.11 -8.74
N GLY A 185 -27.20 -2.46 -7.64
CA GLY A 185 -28.49 -1.90 -7.25
C GLY A 185 -28.47 -1.14 -5.93
N ILE A 186 -27.30 -0.92 -5.31
CA ILE A 186 -27.25 -0.12 -4.08
C ILE A 186 -27.70 1.30 -4.37
N GLN A 187 -28.39 1.94 -3.44
CA GLN A 187 -28.76 3.36 -3.52
C GLN A 187 -28.30 4.12 -2.28
N THR A 188 -28.14 3.38 -1.18
CA THR A 188 -27.80 3.91 0.12
C THR A 188 -26.61 3.16 0.71
N ILE A 189 -26.02 3.76 1.75
CA ILE A 189 -24.97 3.09 2.52
C ILE A 189 -25.49 1.87 3.28
N SER A 190 -26.79 1.83 3.60
CA SER A 190 -27.42 0.65 4.21
C SER A 190 -27.43 -0.53 3.24
N ASP A 191 -27.76 -0.29 1.97
CA ASP A 191 -27.75 -1.36 0.95
C ASP A 191 -26.34 -1.93 0.76
N TYR A 192 -25.32 -1.06 0.76
CA TYR A 192 -23.92 -1.49 0.73
C TYR A 192 -23.59 -2.36 1.94
N TRP A 193 -23.99 -1.94 3.15
CA TRP A 193 -23.73 -2.67 4.39
C TRP A 193 -24.28 -4.10 4.40
N ASP A 194 -25.47 -4.29 3.82
CA ASP A 194 -26.13 -5.59 3.78
C ASP A 194 -25.44 -6.56 2.81
N LEU A 195 -24.80 -6.05 1.76
CA LEU A 195 -24.11 -6.83 0.72
C LEU A 195 -22.60 -7.01 0.97
N ARG A 196 -22.03 -6.22 1.89
CA ARG A 196 -20.62 -6.27 2.26
C ARG A 196 -20.27 -7.65 2.84
N PRO A 197 -19.15 -8.28 2.43
CA PRO A 197 -18.66 -9.49 3.08
C PRO A 197 -18.32 -9.21 4.55
N LYS A 198 -18.88 -9.99 5.47
CA LYS A 198 -18.66 -9.83 6.91
C LYS A 198 -17.70 -10.89 7.41
N PHE A 199 -16.47 -10.90 6.88
CA PHE A 199 -15.45 -11.92 7.17
C PHE A 199 -15.14 -12.08 8.68
N TRP A 200 -15.39 -11.03 9.48
CA TRP A 200 -15.26 -11.11 10.93
C TRP A 200 -16.35 -11.96 11.60
N GLN A 201 -17.53 -12.10 10.99
CA GLN A 201 -18.60 -12.97 11.48
C GLN A 201 -18.23 -14.44 11.30
N ASP A 202 -17.64 -14.79 10.15
CA ASP A 202 -17.18 -16.15 9.88
C ASP A 202 -16.08 -16.56 10.87
N ASN A 203 -15.14 -15.65 11.15
CA ASN A 203 -14.07 -15.89 12.12
C ASN A 203 -14.56 -15.96 13.57
N ALA A 204 -15.63 -15.23 13.92
CA ALA A 204 -16.22 -15.30 15.27
C ALA A 204 -16.89 -16.65 15.55
N GLN A 205 -17.32 -17.36 14.51
CA GLN A 205 -17.97 -18.67 14.64
C GLN A 205 -16.99 -19.83 14.68
N VAL A 206 -15.72 -19.65 14.30
CA VAL A 206 -14.71 -20.69 14.46
C VAL A 206 -14.38 -20.77 15.96
N PRO A 207 -14.76 -21.85 16.68
CA PRO A 207 -14.37 -22.01 18.07
C PRO A 207 -12.85 -21.89 18.15
N PRO A 208 -12.27 -21.26 19.19
CA PRO A 208 -10.83 -21.18 19.34
C PRO A 208 -10.28 -22.60 19.20
N GLN A 209 -9.61 -22.85 18.07
CA GLN A 209 -8.98 -24.14 17.82
C GLN A 209 -8.09 -24.38 19.04
N PRO A 210 -8.24 -25.51 19.75
CA PRO A 210 -7.38 -25.81 20.88
C PRO A 210 -5.96 -25.62 20.38
N GLN A 211 -5.24 -24.61 20.89
CA GLN A 211 -3.85 -24.40 20.50
C GLN A 211 -3.19 -25.76 20.72
N PRO A 212 -2.74 -26.47 19.67
CA PRO A 212 -2.36 -27.87 19.77
C PRO A 212 -1.32 -27.90 20.86
N ALA A 213 -1.69 -28.46 22.03
CA ALA A 213 -1.07 -28.18 23.31
C ALA A 213 0.42 -28.12 23.09
N ARG A 214 0.96 -26.88 22.97
CA ARG A 214 2.20 -26.59 22.25
C ARG A 214 3.15 -27.65 22.70
N PHE A 215 3.36 -28.67 21.85
CA PHE A 215 3.92 -29.93 22.34
C PHE A 215 5.15 -29.46 23.08
N ALA A 216 5.22 -29.80 24.37
CA ALA A 216 6.43 -29.63 25.12
C ALA A 216 7.43 -30.51 24.39
N GLN A 217 7.95 -30.02 23.25
CA GLN A 217 9.17 -30.48 22.69
C GLN A 217 10.07 -30.33 23.89
N PRO A 218 10.56 -31.45 24.43
CA PRO A 218 11.66 -31.35 25.37
C PRO A 218 12.62 -30.40 24.67
N VAL A 219 13.06 -29.37 25.37
CA VAL A 219 14.26 -28.65 24.98
C VAL A 219 15.37 -29.69 25.11
N ALA A 220 15.40 -30.64 24.19
CA ALA A 220 16.50 -31.54 23.95
C ALA A 220 17.59 -30.56 23.59
N ALA A 221 18.51 -30.40 24.54
CA ALA A 221 19.64 -29.51 24.48
C ALA A 221 20.10 -29.45 23.02
N ALA A 222 19.90 -28.30 22.40
CA ALA A 222 20.35 -28.05 21.04
C ALA A 222 21.86 -28.32 21.08
N ALA A 223 22.25 -29.51 20.61
CA ALA A 223 23.61 -29.79 20.28
C ALA A 223 23.99 -28.71 19.27
N GLU A 224 24.87 -27.81 19.71
CA GLU A 224 25.48 -26.78 18.90
C GLU A 224 25.82 -27.40 17.54
N SER A 225 25.14 -26.98 16.48
CA SER A 225 25.47 -27.43 15.12
C SER A 225 26.63 -26.55 14.64
N PRO A 226 27.86 -27.07 14.56
CA PRO A 226 29.00 -26.27 14.10
C PRO A 226 29.02 -26.32 12.57
N ALA A 227 28.04 -25.73 11.90
CA ALA A 227 27.97 -25.80 10.44
C ALA A 227 27.17 -24.65 9.80
N ASN A 228 27.47 -23.39 10.16
CA ASN A 228 27.20 -22.29 9.23
C ASN A 228 28.14 -21.10 9.44
N GLN A 229 29.44 -21.37 9.56
CA GLN A 229 30.46 -20.32 9.42
C GLN A 229 30.80 -20.21 7.94
N ILE A 230 30.28 -19.18 7.27
CA ILE A 230 30.78 -18.79 5.95
C ILE A 230 32.26 -18.42 6.15
N PRO A 231 33.21 -19.07 5.46
CA PRO A 231 34.62 -18.77 5.64
C PRO A 231 34.86 -17.28 5.31
N LEU A 232 35.54 -16.57 6.21
CA LEU A 232 35.86 -15.14 6.07
C LEU A 232 36.52 -14.79 4.72
N ALA A 233 37.17 -15.77 4.07
CA ALA A 233 37.73 -15.63 2.73
C ALA A 233 36.68 -15.35 1.64
N ASP A 234 35.47 -15.91 1.74
CA ASP A 234 34.40 -15.69 0.77
C ASP A 234 33.74 -14.31 0.93
N LEU A 235 33.65 -13.81 2.18
CA LEU A 235 33.18 -12.44 2.42
C LEU A 235 34.17 -11.40 1.85
N ALA A 236 35.47 -11.63 1.99
CA ALA A 236 36.49 -10.73 1.44
C ALA A 236 36.41 -10.61 -0.10
N GLN A 237 36.13 -11.71 -0.81
CA GLN A 237 35.96 -11.65 -2.27
C GLN A 237 34.70 -10.87 -2.69
N ILE A 238 33.61 -10.98 -1.93
CA ILE A 238 32.38 -10.21 -2.18
C ILE A 238 32.65 -8.71 -1.99
N PHE A 239 33.36 -8.30 -0.93
CA PHE A 239 33.69 -6.89 -0.73
C PHE A 239 34.65 -6.33 -1.79
N ILE A 240 35.64 -7.10 -2.24
CA ILE A 240 36.55 -6.68 -3.32
C ILE A 240 35.77 -6.50 -4.65
N ALA A 241 34.84 -7.40 -4.97
CA ALA A 241 34.02 -7.29 -6.17
C ALA A 241 33.14 -6.02 -6.16
N ILE A 242 32.56 -5.67 -5.00
CA ILE A 242 31.78 -4.45 -4.82
C ILE A 242 32.67 -3.20 -4.93
N ALA A 243 33.85 -3.20 -4.30
CA ALA A 243 34.77 -2.06 -4.32
C ALA A 243 35.30 -1.76 -5.75
N VAL A 244 35.58 -2.78 -6.56
CA VAL A 244 36.01 -2.59 -7.96
C VAL A 244 34.88 -2.01 -8.81
N ALA A 245 33.63 -2.44 -8.59
CA ALA A 245 32.47 -1.91 -9.29
C ALA A 245 32.22 -0.43 -8.97
N VAL A 246 32.35 -0.04 -7.69
CA VAL A 246 32.15 1.36 -7.25
C VAL A 246 33.33 2.25 -7.65
N GLY A 247 34.57 1.77 -7.54
CA GLY A 247 35.76 2.53 -7.94
C GLY A 247 35.82 2.84 -9.43
N SER A 248 35.34 1.93 -10.29
CA SER A 248 35.23 2.14 -11.74
C SER A 248 34.20 3.22 -12.10
N PHE A 249 33.22 3.45 -11.23
CA PHE A 249 32.21 4.50 -11.40
C PHE A 249 32.74 5.89 -11.04
N ALA A 250 33.65 5.98 -10.05
CA ALA A 250 34.21 7.25 -9.60
C ALA A 250 35.31 7.82 -10.52
N PHE A 251 36.04 6.97 -11.25
CA PHE A 251 37.18 7.40 -12.08
C PHE A 251 36.86 7.67 -13.56
N GLY A 252 35.64 7.37 -14.01
CA GLY A 252 35.24 7.45 -15.42
C GLY A 252 34.55 8.74 -15.86
N TRP A 253 34.57 9.81 -15.05
CA TRP A 253 33.78 11.02 -15.37
C TRP A 253 34.52 12.08 -16.21
N THR A 254 35.77 11.85 -16.58
CA THR A 254 36.52 12.73 -17.51
C THR A 254 36.87 11.97 -18.80
N GLY A 255 35.85 11.74 -19.64
CA GLY A 255 36.06 11.36 -21.04
C GLY A 255 35.31 10.12 -21.50
N VAL A 256 33.99 10.21 -21.66
CA VAL A 256 33.21 9.17 -22.33
C VAL A 256 32.87 9.60 -23.75
N ARG A 257 33.69 9.15 -24.70
CA ARG A 257 33.23 8.91 -26.08
C ARG A 257 33.63 7.56 -26.68
N THR A 258 34.25 6.65 -25.92
CA THR A 258 34.68 5.33 -26.45
C THR A 258 34.52 4.14 -25.48
N GLY A 259 33.82 4.30 -24.36
CA GLY A 259 33.81 3.31 -23.26
C GLY A 259 32.70 2.25 -23.23
N SER A 260 31.77 2.20 -24.20
CA SER A 260 30.57 1.33 -24.08
C SER A 260 30.77 -0.13 -24.54
N CYS A 261 31.86 -0.48 -25.23
CA CYS A 261 32.03 -1.84 -25.76
C CYS A 261 32.73 -2.82 -24.80
N LEU A 262 33.48 -2.34 -23.79
CA LEU A 262 34.25 -3.22 -22.89
C LEU A 262 33.42 -3.81 -21.74
N ALA A 263 32.41 -3.08 -21.24
CA ALA A 263 31.58 -3.55 -20.13
C ALA A 263 30.70 -4.75 -20.50
N GLY A 264 30.15 -4.77 -21.74
CA GLY A 264 29.37 -5.91 -22.23
C GLY A 264 30.19 -7.19 -22.42
N GLY A 265 31.47 -7.05 -22.81
CA GLY A 265 32.37 -8.20 -23.01
C GLY A 265 32.74 -8.91 -21.71
N LEU A 266 32.96 -8.16 -20.63
CA LEU A 266 33.31 -8.74 -19.32
C LEU A 266 32.11 -9.46 -18.65
N ALA A 267 30.90 -8.94 -18.81
CA ALA A 267 29.69 -9.61 -18.32
C ALA A 267 29.43 -10.95 -19.06
N ALA A 268 29.65 -10.98 -20.37
CA ALA A 268 29.54 -12.21 -21.17
C ALA A 268 30.61 -13.25 -20.79
N LEU A 269 31.86 -12.82 -20.57
CA LEU A 269 32.92 -13.73 -20.11
C LEU A 269 32.65 -14.29 -18.71
N GLY A 270 32.11 -13.47 -17.80
CA GLY A 270 31.71 -13.90 -16.45
C GLY A 270 30.63 -14.98 -16.48
N LEU A 271 29.62 -14.85 -17.34
CA LEU A 271 28.57 -15.86 -17.51
C LEU A 271 29.12 -17.18 -18.09
N VAL A 272 30.03 -17.11 -19.06
CA VAL A 272 30.66 -18.29 -19.66
C VAL A 272 31.56 -19.01 -18.66
N HIS A 273 32.27 -18.28 -17.81
CA HIS A 273 33.14 -18.90 -16.80
C HIS A 273 32.36 -19.51 -15.64
N ALA A 274 31.27 -18.86 -15.18
CA ALA A 274 30.38 -19.40 -14.15
C ALA A 274 29.71 -20.72 -14.61
N ARG A 275 29.31 -20.80 -15.89
CA ARG A 275 28.72 -22.01 -16.47
C ARG A 275 29.71 -23.18 -16.56
N ARG A 276 31.00 -22.92 -16.78
CA ARG A 276 32.05 -23.96 -16.82
C ARG A 276 32.42 -24.53 -15.44
N ARG A 277 32.16 -23.82 -14.35
CA ARG A 277 32.49 -24.26 -12.98
C ARG A 277 31.32 -24.90 -12.21
N GLY A 278 30.20 -25.18 -12.88
CA GLY A 278 29.05 -25.86 -12.24
C GLY A 278 28.32 -25.01 -11.19
N PHE A 279 28.45 -23.68 -11.23
CA PHE A 279 27.73 -22.79 -10.33
C PHE A 279 26.21 -22.90 -10.56
N GLY A 280 25.47 -23.18 -9.49
CA GLY A 280 24.02 -23.39 -9.52
C GLY A 280 23.25 -22.17 -10.05
N TRP A 281 22.11 -22.44 -10.69
CA TRP A 281 21.24 -21.48 -11.39
C TRP A 281 20.82 -20.24 -10.57
N SER A 282 20.88 -20.29 -9.24
CA SER A 282 20.62 -19.14 -8.36
C SER A 282 21.63 -18.00 -8.55
N SER A 283 22.90 -18.32 -8.80
CA SER A 283 23.98 -17.33 -8.91
C SER A 283 23.97 -16.59 -10.25
N ALA A 284 23.57 -17.28 -11.32
CA ALA A 284 23.40 -16.68 -12.64
C ALA A 284 22.24 -15.67 -12.68
N ARG A 285 21.19 -15.90 -11.88
CA ARG A 285 20.06 -14.96 -11.73
C ARG A 285 20.48 -13.67 -11.01
N VAL A 286 21.33 -13.77 -9.98
CA VAL A 286 21.87 -12.59 -9.28
C VAL A 286 22.73 -11.75 -10.22
N LEU A 287 23.58 -12.38 -11.04
CA LEU A 287 24.39 -11.68 -12.03
C LEU A 287 23.55 -11.03 -13.14
N ALA A 288 22.52 -11.72 -13.63
CA ALA A 288 21.59 -11.16 -14.61
C ALA A 288 20.79 -9.97 -14.04
N PHE A 289 20.39 -10.06 -12.77
CA PHE A 289 19.68 -8.98 -12.07
C PHE A 289 20.59 -7.74 -11.87
N LEU A 290 21.85 -7.93 -11.49
CA LEU A 290 22.81 -6.83 -11.37
C LEU A 290 23.15 -6.18 -12.73
N ALA A 291 23.22 -6.96 -13.80
CA ALA A 291 23.39 -6.45 -15.16
C ALA A 291 22.16 -5.64 -15.65
N MET A 292 20.97 -6.04 -15.22
CA MET A 292 19.73 -5.33 -15.54
C MET A 292 19.64 -3.98 -14.78
N ILE A 293 20.01 -3.96 -13.49
CA ILE A 293 20.06 -2.72 -12.69
C ILE A 293 21.04 -1.71 -13.30
N THR A 294 22.24 -2.14 -13.68
CA THR A 294 23.24 -1.25 -14.28
C THR A 294 22.79 -0.69 -15.64
N SER A 295 22.04 -1.46 -16.43
CA SER A 295 21.47 -0.99 -17.70
C SER A 295 20.33 0.02 -17.50
N ALA A 296 19.48 -0.18 -16.49
CA ALA A 296 18.39 0.73 -16.15
C ALA A 296 18.91 2.09 -15.66
N SER A 297 19.96 2.10 -14.83
CA SER A 297 20.60 3.33 -14.35
C SER A 297 21.19 4.17 -15.49
N ALA A 298 21.75 3.53 -16.52
CA ALA A 298 22.31 4.24 -17.68
C ALA A 298 21.21 4.94 -18.52
N LEU A 299 20.06 4.30 -18.70
CA LEU A 299 18.92 4.88 -19.42
C LEU A 299 18.30 6.06 -18.67
N PHE A 300 18.22 5.98 -17.34
CA PHE A 300 17.69 7.04 -16.50
C PHE A 300 18.55 8.32 -16.58
N VAL A 301 19.88 8.18 -16.57
CA VAL A 301 20.80 9.34 -16.70
C VAL A 301 20.70 9.99 -18.09
N ILE A 302 20.53 9.20 -19.16
CA ILE A 302 20.32 9.74 -20.51
C ILE A 302 19.00 10.52 -20.62
N ALA A 303 17.94 10.01 -19.98
CA ALA A 303 16.65 10.70 -19.94
C ALA A 303 16.74 12.04 -19.20
N LEU A 304 17.44 12.09 -18.06
CA LEU A 304 17.67 13.34 -17.32
C LEU A 304 18.47 14.38 -18.12
N PHE A 305 19.41 13.94 -18.96
CA PHE A 305 20.18 14.85 -19.81
C PHE A 305 19.37 15.46 -20.96
N LYS A 306 18.32 14.77 -21.43
CA LYS A 306 17.41 15.29 -22.47
C LYS A 306 16.38 16.29 -21.95
N LEU A 307 16.12 16.30 -20.64
CA LEU A 307 15.12 17.17 -20.02
C LEU A 307 15.69 18.51 -19.51
N ARG A 308 16.98 18.78 -19.71
CA ARG A 308 17.57 20.07 -19.34
C ARG A 308 17.15 21.13 -20.37
N PRO A 309 16.36 22.15 -20.00
CA PRO A 309 15.97 23.22 -20.91
C PRO A 309 17.21 23.98 -21.39
N ARG A 310 17.16 24.42 -22.64
CA ARG A 310 18.24 25.13 -23.33
C ARG A 310 18.09 26.62 -23.02
N ASP A 311 19.03 27.19 -22.26
CA ASP A 311 19.03 28.59 -21.78
C ASP A 311 19.27 29.67 -22.87
N ASP A 312 18.94 29.40 -24.14
CA ASP A 312 19.18 30.32 -25.25
C ASP A 312 17.85 30.80 -25.87
N ASP A 313 17.04 31.55 -25.13
CA ASP A 313 15.97 32.37 -25.73
C ASP A 313 16.30 33.86 -25.54
N PRO A 314 16.56 34.61 -26.64
CA PRO A 314 16.88 36.03 -26.56
C PRO A 314 15.65 36.87 -26.19
N GLU A 315 15.90 37.74 -25.20
CA GLU A 315 15.09 38.82 -24.65
C GLU A 315 14.32 39.62 -25.73
N VAL A 316 12.99 39.46 -25.77
CA VAL A 316 12.09 40.24 -26.66
C VAL A 316 11.82 41.62 -26.07
N THR A 317 12.03 42.61 -26.94
CA THR A 317 12.18 44.05 -26.71
C THR A 317 10.91 44.79 -26.26
N ALA A 318 11.12 45.87 -25.51
CA ALA A 318 10.14 46.76 -24.90
C ALA A 318 9.16 47.47 -25.86
N LEU A 319 7.95 47.75 -25.33
CA LEU A 319 6.88 48.56 -25.93
C LEU A 319 7.11 50.08 -25.73
N PRO A 320 6.70 50.93 -26.68
CA PRO A 320 6.81 52.37 -26.53
C PRO A 320 5.68 52.97 -25.69
N THR A 321 6.05 53.91 -24.83
CA THR A 321 5.17 54.80 -24.08
C THR A 321 4.61 55.86 -25.03
N THR A 322 3.29 56.06 -25.05
CA THR A 322 2.68 57.22 -25.73
C THR A 322 1.94 58.06 -24.70
N THR A 323 2.17 59.37 -24.82
CA THR A 323 1.65 60.48 -24.03
C THR A 323 0.25 60.87 -24.47
#